data_AF-A0A915IYZ9-F1
#
_entry.id   AF-A0A915IYZ9-F1
#
_cell.length_a   1.000
_cell.length_b   1.000
_cell.length_c   1.000
_cell.angle_alpha   90.00
_cell.angle_beta   90.00
_cell.angle_gamma   90.00
#
_symmetry.space_group_name_H-M   'P 1'
#
loop_
_entity.id
_entity.type
_entity.pdbx_description
1 polymer ?
#
loop_
_entity_poly.entity_id
_entity_poly.type
_entity_poly.pdbx_seq_one_letter_code
_entity_poly.pdbx_strand_id
1 'polypeptide(L)'
;MLEMDIWDNSPEPVITHGHTLVNPIRLRDVTKTIDQYAFVTSNYPVILSLEVHCSLKNQRKIAEILREILGEKLYTVKNDDQSSFLPSPEELKRKILLKGFKIPAWVKESVWTPNEKEFLCAQSDPDHASHKIVQDKKADKSEKQISIARELSDLIALPIYAIRDIKQALIDHPYNAVANFSENKLPDVTHPTYESYLTYARQRLIRIYPFGLRTDSSNLNPLRFWQAGVQTVSLNVQHADLSNDLNDALFKLNGNCGYILKPAVLREGSFLHKKVQNWSKRTILRIQIISAQYLPRPKADNDIIDPYVLLQVHGLDCDSTGCRTNYIKNNGKK
;
A
#
# COMPACT_ATOMS: atom_id res chain seq x y z
N MET A 1 3.30 1.42 -5.26
CA MET A 1 4.11 1.55 -4.03
C MET A 1 4.70 0.19 -3.72
N LEU A 2 5.97 0.13 -3.35
CA LEU A 2 6.68 -1.10 -2.97
C LEU A 2 7.06 -1.02 -1.49
N GLU A 3 7.02 -2.14 -0.78
CA GLU A 3 7.44 -2.23 0.61
C GLU A 3 8.83 -2.87 0.71
N MET A 4 9.65 -2.35 1.63
CA MET A 4 10.99 -2.84 1.90
C MET A 4 11.12 -3.02 3.42
N ASP A 5 11.09 -4.26 3.88
CA ASP A 5 11.34 -4.63 5.28
C ASP A 5 12.86 -4.83 5.48
N ILE A 6 13.54 -3.81 6.01
CA ILE A 6 15.00 -3.68 6.01
C ILE A 6 15.56 -3.98 7.40
N TRP A 7 16.40 -5.01 7.46
CA TRP A 7 16.98 -5.54 8.69
C TRP A 7 18.51 -5.39 8.73
N ASP A 8 19.01 -5.27 9.95
CA ASP A 8 20.45 -5.24 10.22
C ASP A 8 21.14 -6.50 9.69
N ASN A 9 22.25 -6.30 8.98
CA ASN A 9 23.19 -7.35 8.65
C ASN A 9 24.58 -6.72 8.46
N SER A 10 25.65 -7.54 8.52
CA SER A 10 27.03 -7.10 8.31
C SER A 10 27.61 -7.82 7.09
N PRO A 11 28.22 -7.11 6.11
CA PRO A 11 28.61 -5.69 6.16
C PRO A 11 27.53 -4.69 5.70
N GLU A 12 26.44 -5.15 5.07
CA GLU A 12 25.36 -4.28 4.54
C GLU A 12 23.98 -4.78 4.96
N PRO A 13 22.98 -3.86 5.08
CA PRO A 13 21.60 -4.21 5.42
C PRO A 13 20.95 -5.10 4.35
N VAL A 14 19.98 -5.89 4.80
CA VAL A 14 19.25 -6.86 3.97
C VAL A 14 17.75 -6.58 4.03
N ILE A 15 17.02 -7.10 3.05
CA ILE A 15 15.57 -7.18 3.07
C ILE A 15 15.18 -8.61 3.39
N THR A 16 14.31 -8.78 4.38
CA THR A 16 13.71 -10.07 4.75
C THR A 16 12.42 -9.82 5.51
N HIS A 17 11.61 -10.86 5.69
CA HIS A 17 10.48 -10.80 6.62
C HIS A 17 10.97 -11.20 8.03
N GLY A 18 11.16 -10.21 8.90
CA GLY A 18 11.77 -10.42 10.20
C GLY A 18 11.03 -11.43 11.07
N HIS A 19 11.80 -12.23 11.84
CA HIS A 19 11.30 -13.32 12.69
C HIS A 19 10.63 -14.48 11.92
N THR A 20 11.00 -14.67 10.66
CA THR A 20 10.56 -15.83 9.86
C THR A 20 11.74 -16.53 9.19
N LEU A 21 11.46 -17.64 8.48
CA LEU A 21 12.46 -18.43 7.75
C LEU A 21 12.71 -17.91 6.32
N VAL A 22 12.23 -16.71 5.99
CA VAL A 22 12.44 -16.11 4.66
C VAL A 22 13.91 -15.74 4.50
N ASN A 23 14.52 -16.22 3.41
CA ASN A 23 15.92 -15.94 3.11
C ASN A 23 16.11 -14.43 2.83
N PRO A 24 17.12 -13.80 3.44
CA PRO A 24 17.40 -12.39 3.19
C PRO A 24 17.99 -12.16 1.81
N ILE A 25 17.66 -11.02 1.22
CA ILE A 25 18.25 -10.50 -0.02
C ILE A 25 18.94 -9.17 0.26
N ARG A 26 20.02 -8.84 -0.47
CA ARG A 26 20.79 -7.61 -0.20
C ARG A 26 19.98 -6.38 -0.59
N LEU A 27 19.93 -5.37 0.29
CA LEU A 27 19.27 -4.10 -0.01
C LEU A 27 19.79 -3.49 -1.31
N ARG A 28 21.12 -3.49 -1.49
CA ARG A 28 21.80 -2.95 -2.67
C ARG A 28 21.30 -3.56 -3.98
N ASP A 29 21.09 -4.87 -4.02
CA ASP A 29 20.64 -5.58 -5.23
C ASP A 29 19.16 -5.28 -5.53
N VAL A 30 18.34 -5.17 -4.48
CA VAL A 30 16.95 -4.73 -4.62
C VAL A 30 16.88 -3.28 -5.12
N THR A 31 17.69 -2.37 -4.58
CA THR A 31 17.72 -0.97 -5.02
C THR A 31 18.17 -0.84 -6.48
N LYS A 32 19.17 -1.61 -6.94
CA LYS A 32 19.56 -1.65 -8.37
C LYS A 32 18.44 -2.16 -9.26
N THR A 33 17.73 -3.20 -8.82
CA THR A 33 16.57 -3.73 -9.55
C THR A 33 15.48 -2.66 -9.66
N ILE A 34 15.15 -1.97 -8.57
CA ILE A 34 14.20 -0.86 -8.61
C ILE A 34 14.67 0.23 -9.58
N ASP A 35 15.94 0.63 -9.53
CA ASP A 35 16.49 1.67 -10.40
C ASP A 35 16.30 1.36 -11.90
N GLN A 36 16.50 0.10 -12.27
CA GLN A 36 16.38 -0.42 -13.62
C GLN A 36 14.92 -0.48 -14.09
N TYR A 37 14.00 -0.90 -13.22
CA TYR A 37 12.62 -1.24 -13.63
C TYR A 37 11.57 -0.19 -13.26
N ALA A 38 11.87 0.77 -12.37
CA ALA A 38 10.91 1.72 -11.81
C ALA A 38 10.06 2.44 -12.86
N PHE A 39 10.63 2.72 -14.03
CA PHE A 39 9.97 3.51 -15.08
C PHE A 39 9.86 2.81 -16.44
N VAL A 40 9.95 1.47 -16.48
CA VAL A 40 9.87 0.71 -17.73
C VAL A 40 8.45 0.75 -18.32
N THR A 41 7.43 0.61 -17.48
CA THR A 41 6.02 0.55 -17.90
C THR A 41 5.27 1.86 -17.71
N SER A 42 5.75 2.74 -16.83
CA SER A 42 5.12 4.03 -16.52
C SER A 42 6.18 5.06 -16.17
N ASN A 43 5.99 6.32 -16.60
CA ASN A 43 6.87 7.42 -16.16
C ASN A 43 6.42 8.04 -14.83
N TYR A 44 5.30 7.62 -14.25
CA TYR A 44 4.78 8.18 -13.01
C TYR A 44 5.60 7.72 -11.78
N PRO A 45 5.45 8.40 -10.64
CA PRO A 45 6.35 8.23 -9.51
C PRO A 45 6.29 6.84 -8.91
N VAL A 46 7.40 6.38 -8.34
CA VAL A 46 7.44 5.16 -7.51
C VAL A 46 7.58 5.57 -6.05
N ILE A 47 6.77 4.96 -5.17
CA ILE A 47 6.89 5.14 -3.72
C ILE A 47 7.51 3.89 -3.12
N LEU A 48 8.61 4.05 -2.37
CA LEU A 48 9.23 3.01 -1.57
C LEU A 48 8.86 3.22 -0.09
N SER A 49 8.07 2.31 0.46
CA SER A 49 7.72 2.27 1.89
C SER A 49 8.80 1.51 2.64
N LEU A 50 9.59 2.23 3.43
CA LEU A 50 10.69 1.67 4.20
C LEU A 50 10.20 1.30 5.60
N GLU A 51 10.29 0.02 5.94
CA GLU A 51 10.16 -0.48 7.30
C GLU A 51 11.57 -0.82 7.79
N VAL A 52 12.10 -0.05 8.75
CA VAL A 52 13.53 -0.06 9.07
C VAL A 52 13.75 -0.56 10.49
N HIS A 53 14.38 -1.75 10.59
CA HIS A 53 14.74 -2.44 11.84
C HIS A 53 16.26 -2.48 12.03
N CYS A 54 16.95 -1.41 11.60
CA CYS A 54 18.40 -1.34 11.55
C CYS A 54 18.99 -0.44 12.64
N SER A 55 20.19 -0.78 13.09
CA SER A 55 21.10 0.07 13.86
C SER A 55 21.41 1.37 13.13
N LEU A 56 21.82 2.41 13.87
CA LEU A 56 22.20 3.71 13.27
C LEU A 56 23.29 3.57 12.20
N LYS A 57 24.25 2.66 12.38
CA LYS A 57 25.29 2.38 11.38
C LYS A 57 24.67 1.92 10.06
N ASN A 58 23.77 0.95 10.11
CA ASN A 58 23.10 0.45 8.91
C ASN A 58 22.05 1.42 8.37
N GLN A 59 21.39 2.23 9.19
CA GLN A 59 20.51 3.31 8.69
C GLN A 59 21.27 4.32 7.84
N ARG A 60 22.48 4.71 8.25
CA ARG A 60 23.38 5.52 7.42
C ARG A 60 23.75 4.78 6.13
N LYS A 61 24.02 3.47 6.22
CA LYS A 61 24.31 2.65 5.05
C LYS A 61 23.14 2.54 4.07
N ILE A 62 21.90 2.45 4.56
CA ILE A 62 20.67 2.52 3.75
C ILE A 62 20.66 3.85 2.98
N ALA A 63 20.86 4.97 3.67
CA ALA A 63 20.85 6.29 3.05
C ALA A 63 21.95 6.43 1.97
N GLU A 64 23.16 5.91 2.24
CA GLU A 64 24.25 5.84 1.27
C GLU A 64 23.84 5.05 0.01
N ILE A 65 23.36 3.81 0.18
CA ILE A 65 22.94 2.93 -0.91
C ILE A 65 21.85 3.59 -1.77
N LEU A 66 20.84 4.18 -1.13
CA LEU A 66 19.74 4.84 -1.84
C LEU A 66 20.25 6.05 -2.64
N ARG A 67 21.09 6.91 -2.06
CA ARG A 67 21.68 8.06 -2.78
C ARG A 67 22.59 7.62 -3.92
N GLU A 68 23.44 6.64 -3.69
CA GLU A 68 24.41 6.13 -4.67
C GLU A 68 23.70 5.57 -5.90
N ILE A 69 22.63 4.79 -5.70
CA ILE A 69 21.99 4.03 -6.79
C ILE A 69 20.86 4.81 -7.44
N LEU A 70 20.00 5.45 -6.66
CA LEU A 70 18.82 6.14 -7.18
C LEU A 70 19.14 7.59 -7.59
N GLY A 71 20.19 8.19 -7.02
CA GLY A 71 20.71 9.51 -7.41
C GLY A 71 19.62 10.58 -7.55
N GLU A 72 19.57 11.22 -8.72
CA GLU A 72 18.61 12.27 -9.04
C GLU A 72 17.16 11.81 -9.16
N LYS A 73 16.90 10.49 -9.22
CA LYS A 73 15.53 9.96 -9.18
C LYS A 73 14.93 10.15 -7.79
N LEU A 74 15.72 10.24 -6.72
CA LEU A 74 15.18 10.51 -5.39
C LEU A 74 14.53 11.89 -5.33
N TYR A 75 13.31 11.93 -4.80
CA TYR A 75 12.62 13.17 -4.46
C TYR A 75 12.65 13.40 -2.95
N THR A 76 13.04 14.59 -2.55
CA THR A 76 13.04 15.06 -1.16
C THR A 76 12.30 16.39 -1.08
N VAL A 77 11.60 16.59 0.04
CA VAL A 77 10.89 17.86 0.30
C VAL A 77 11.90 18.84 0.90
N LYS A 78 12.02 20.03 0.31
CA LYS A 78 12.83 21.12 0.89
C LYS A 78 12.10 21.68 2.11
N ASN A 79 12.84 21.98 3.18
CA ASN A 79 12.28 22.32 4.50
C ASN A 79 11.33 23.54 4.52
N ASP A 80 11.38 24.41 3.51
CA ASP A 80 10.58 25.65 3.45
C ASP A 80 9.18 25.47 2.82
N ASP A 81 8.84 24.30 2.28
CA ASP A 81 7.62 24.09 1.47
C ASP A 81 6.54 23.25 2.18
N GLN A 82 6.45 23.36 3.52
CA GLN A 82 5.46 22.60 4.31
C GLN A 82 4.00 23.04 4.10
N SER A 83 3.76 24.09 3.32
CA SER A 83 2.43 24.64 3.06
C SER A 83 1.81 24.19 1.75
N SER A 84 2.55 23.51 0.86
CA SER A 84 2.02 23.05 -0.42
C SER A 84 1.42 21.64 -0.32
N PHE A 85 0.33 21.43 -1.06
CA PHE A 85 -0.24 20.11 -1.29
C PHE A 85 0.83 19.17 -1.88
N LEU A 86 0.62 17.85 -1.76
CA LEU A 86 1.47 16.88 -2.46
C LEU A 86 1.52 17.20 -3.97
N PRO A 87 2.71 17.25 -4.59
CA PRO A 87 2.80 17.45 -6.02
C PRO A 87 2.05 16.36 -6.80
N SER A 88 1.57 16.71 -7.98
CA SER A 88 0.87 15.78 -8.84
C SER A 88 1.80 14.66 -9.34
N PRO A 89 1.26 13.49 -9.75
CA PRO A 89 2.05 12.47 -10.42
C PRO A 89 2.81 13.02 -11.64
N GLU A 90 2.25 14.00 -12.33
CA GLU A 90 2.86 14.64 -13.50
C GLU A 90 4.14 15.41 -13.13
N GLU A 91 4.10 16.21 -12.06
CA GLU A 91 5.25 16.97 -11.55
C GLU A 91 6.36 16.06 -10.99
N LEU A 92 5.99 14.86 -10.56
CA LEU A 92 6.89 13.87 -9.98
C LEU A 92 7.30 12.77 -10.97
N LYS A 93 7.07 12.97 -12.28
CA LYS A 93 7.49 11.99 -13.29
C LYS A 93 8.96 11.61 -13.11
N ARG A 94 9.22 10.30 -13.16
CA ARG A 94 10.54 9.67 -12.99
C ARG A 94 11.19 9.93 -11.63
N LYS A 95 10.39 10.27 -10.62
CA LYS A 95 10.85 10.40 -9.24
C LYS A 95 10.49 9.19 -8.39
N ILE A 96 11.34 8.92 -7.43
CA ILE A 96 11.19 7.91 -6.39
C ILE A 96 11.06 8.62 -5.05
N LEU A 97 9.92 8.43 -4.41
CA LEU A 97 9.61 9.02 -3.11
C LEU A 97 9.82 7.96 -2.02
N LEU A 98 10.45 8.35 -0.93
CA LEU A 98 10.59 7.48 0.24
C LEU A 98 9.51 7.81 1.26
N LYS A 99 8.78 6.77 1.67
CA LYS A 99 7.88 6.76 2.82
C LYS A 99 8.60 6.12 4.00
N GLY A 100 8.60 6.79 5.15
CA GLY A 100 9.31 6.32 6.34
C GLY A 100 9.18 7.31 7.49
N PHE A 101 9.98 7.11 8.53
CA PHE A 101 10.06 8.09 9.61
C PHE A 101 10.92 9.27 9.27
N LYS A 102 10.41 10.44 9.63
CA LYS A 102 11.11 11.70 9.49
C LYS A 102 11.33 12.32 10.87
N ILE A 103 12.55 12.73 11.11
CA ILE A 103 12.93 13.51 12.29
C ILE A 103 12.23 14.88 12.19
N PRO A 104 11.55 15.33 13.26
CA PRO A 104 10.92 16.65 13.27
C PRO A 104 11.91 17.78 12.98
N ALA A 105 11.46 18.81 12.25
CA ALA A 105 12.32 19.91 11.81
C ALA A 105 12.98 20.71 12.96
N TRP A 106 12.38 20.70 14.15
CA TRP A 106 12.91 21.37 15.34
C TRP A 106 14.07 20.63 16.01
N VAL A 107 14.25 19.34 15.73
CA VAL A 107 15.38 18.54 16.22
C VAL A 107 16.59 18.89 15.35
N LYS A 108 17.72 19.27 15.96
CA LYS A 108 18.95 19.67 15.24
C LYS A 108 20.03 18.59 15.25
N GLU A 109 19.88 17.61 16.13
CA GLU A 109 20.80 16.51 16.36
C GLU A 109 20.84 15.55 15.16
N SER A 110 21.97 14.89 14.93
CA SER A 110 22.12 13.90 13.85
C SER A 110 21.37 12.59 14.12
N VAL A 111 20.88 12.41 15.34
CA VAL A 111 20.12 11.23 15.79
C VAL A 111 18.92 11.71 16.59
N TRP A 112 17.77 11.08 16.38
CA TRP A 112 16.56 11.32 17.14
C TRP A 112 16.00 10.03 17.71
N THR A 113 15.54 10.09 18.96
CA THR A 113 14.87 8.99 19.64
C THR A 113 13.39 9.34 19.80
N PRO A 114 12.50 8.79 18.97
CA PRO A 114 11.06 8.98 19.12
C PRO A 114 10.50 8.31 20.38
N ASN A 115 9.29 8.70 20.76
CA ASN A 115 8.50 7.88 21.68
C ASN A 115 8.23 6.51 21.05
N GLU A 116 8.62 5.43 21.72
CA GLU A 116 8.53 4.06 21.18
C GLU A 116 7.09 3.67 20.82
N LYS A 117 6.12 3.97 21.68
CA LYS A 117 4.71 3.65 21.42
C LYS A 117 4.19 4.38 20.19
N GLU A 118 4.56 5.65 20.02
CA GLU A 118 4.18 6.44 18.85
C GLU A 118 4.84 5.93 17.57
N PHE A 119 6.12 5.58 17.64
CA PHE A 119 6.86 4.98 16.54
C PHE A 119 6.24 3.65 16.13
N LEU A 120 6.01 2.74 17.07
CA LEU A 120 5.42 1.44 16.77
C LEU A 120 4.04 1.61 16.12
N CYS A 121 3.15 2.42 16.71
CA CYS A 121 1.81 2.68 16.16
C CYS A 121 1.83 3.30 14.75
N ALA A 122 2.87 4.06 14.40
CA ALA A 122 3.00 4.68 13.08
C ALA A 122 3.49 3.68 12.02
N GLN A 123 4.47 2.81 12.31
CA GLN A 123 4.96 1.83 11.32
C GLN A 123 3.91 0.80 10.98
N SER A 124 3.37 0.16 12.02
CA SER A 124 2.57 -1.04 11.93
C SER A 124 1.62 -1.15 13.11
N ASP A 125 0.52 -1.83 12.92
CA ASP A 125 -0.42 -2.12 13.98
C ASP A 125 0.24 -3.02 15.04
N PRO A 126 0.13 -2.75 16.35
CA PRO A 126 0.64 -3.63 17.39
C PRO A 126 0.11 -5.07 17.32
N ASP A 127 -1.00 -5.36 16.64
CA ASP A 127 -1.44 -6.75 16.39
C ASP A 127 -0.45 -7.55 15.52
N HIS A 128 0.36 -6.85 14.70
CA HIS A 128 1.47 -7.41 13.93
C HIS A 128 2.71 -7.72 14.80
N ALA A 129 2.85 -7.02 15.95
CA ALA A 129 3.95 -7.18 16.90
C ALA A 129 3.59 -8.14 18.05
N SER A 130 2.33 -8.18 18.49
CA SER A 130 1.86 -8.98 19.63
C SER A 130 1.84 -10.48 19.35
N HIS A 131 1.59 -10.90 18.09
CA HIS A 131 1.72 -12.31 17.70
C HIS A 131 3.18 -12.76 17.52
N LYS A 132 4.12 -11.84 17.26
CA LYS A 132 5.57 -12.16 17.32
C LYS A 132 6.03 -12.43 18.76
N ILE A 133 5.36 -11.87 19.77
CA ILE A 133 5.73 -12.01 21.20
C ILE A 133 5.30 -13.36 21.81
N VAL A 134 4.36 -14.10 21.20
CA VAL A 134 3.88 -15.37 21.79
C VAL A 134 4.93 -16.50 21.73
N GLN A 135 5.98 -16.38 20.91
CA GLN A 135 7.07 -17.37 20.85
C GLN A 135 8.30 -17.03 21.70
N ASP A 136 8.49 -15.77 22.11
CA ASP A 136 9.67 -15.34 22.88
C ASP A 136 9.34 -15.11 24.36
N LYS A 137 9.09 -16.20 25.08
CA LYS A 137 9.35 -16.25 26.53
C LYS A 137 10.72 -16.87 26.77
N LYS A 138 11.79 -16.08 26.55
CA LYS A 138 13.09 -16.09 27.27
C LYS A 138 14.19 -15.41 26.43
N ALA A 139 14.20 -14.07 26.40
CA ALA A 139 15.41 -13.31 26.14
C ALA A 139 15.32 -11.95 26.85
N ASP A 140 16.47 -11.54 27.39
CA ASP A 140 16.70 -10.41 28.28
C ASP A 140 16.05 -9.09 27.80
N LYS A 141 15.07 -8.56 28.54
CA LYS A 141 14.40 -7.29 28.23
C LYS A 141 15.28 -6.11 28.68
N SER A 142 16.29 -5.78 27.88
CA SER A 142 16.64 -4.37 27.70
C SER A 142 15.74 -3.83 26.58
N GLU A 143 14.84 -2.92 26.91
CA GLU A 143 14.03 -2.20 25.92
C GLU A 143 15.01 -1.47 24.98
N LYS A 144 15.17 -1.99 23.76
CA LYS A 144 16.06 -1.39 22.75
C LYS A 144 15.48 -0.04 22.36
N GLN A 145 16.09 1.03 22.85
CA GLN A 145 15.74 2.39 22.48
C GLN A 145 15.82 2.58 20.95
N ILE A 146 14.70 2.97 20.36
CA ILE A 146 14.59 3.22 18.92
C ILE A 146 15.30 4.52 18.59
N SER A 147 16.23 4.51 17.65
CA SER A 147 16.95 5.71 17.20
C SER A 147 16.93 5.83 15.68
N ILE A 148 16.79 7.07 15.19
CA ILE A 148 16.67 7.38 13.77
C ILE A 148 17.87 8.23 13.34
N ALA A 149 18.56 7.80 12.29
CA ALA A 149 19.65 8.55 11.68
C ALA A 149 19.12 9.66 10.76
N ARG A 150 19.61 10.89 10.94
CA ARG A 150 19.22 12.05 10.13
C ARG A 150 19.44 11.84 8.64
N GLU A 151 20.54 11.18 8.28
CA GLU A 151 20.92 10.93 6.89
C GLU A 151 19.84 10.17 6.12
N LEU A 152 19.12 9.26 6.78
CA LEU A 152 17.98 8.52 6.20
C LEU A 152 16.69 9.35 6.25
N SER A 153 16.41 10.00 7.39
CA SER A 153 15.24 10.87 7.58
C SER A 153 15.17 12.01 6.55
N ASP A 154 16.31 12.59 6.18
CA ASP A 154 16.38 13.69 5.23
C ASP A 154 15.97 13.25 3.81
N LEU A 155 16.02 11.94 3.52
CA LEU A 155 15.54 11.37 2.26
C LEU A 155 14.02 11.12 2.25
N ILE A 156 13.35 11.18 3.40
CA ILE A 156 11.90 10.89 3.50
C ILE A 156 11.09 12.08 3.00
N ALA A 157 10.33 11.85 1.92
CA ALA A 157 9.38 12.80 1.36
C ALA A 157 7.96 12.61 1.92
N LEU A 158 7.63 11.37 2.30
CA LEU A 158 6.31 10.95 2.77
C LEU A 158 6.41 10.46 4.23
N PRO A 159 6.43 11.36 5.21
CA PRO A 159 6.54 11.00 6.62
C PRO A 159 5.32 10.20 7.09
N ILE A 160 5.57 9.16 7.88
CA ILE A 160 4.53 8.33 8.47
C ILE A 160 4.02 8.97 9.77
N TYR A 161 2.71 9.04 9.95
CA TYR A 161 2.05 9.55 11.16
C TYR A 161 0.99 8.57 11.66
N ALA A 162 0.95 8.34 12.97
CA ALA A 162 -0.11 7.59 13.62
C ALA A 162 -1.35 8.46 13.82
N ILE A 163 -2.54 7.93 13.56
CA ILE A 163 -3.80 8.61 13.86
C ILE A 163 -4.35 8.05 15.18
N ARG A 164 -4.36 8.88 16.23
CA ARG A 164 -5.01 8.56 17.51
C ARG A 164 -6.42 9.13 17.57
N ASP A 165 -6.57 10.37 17.12
CA ASP A 165 -7.85 11.04 16.92
C ASP A 165 -7.86 11.61 15.50
N ILE A 166 -8.84 11.22 14.71
CA ILE A 166 -8.92 11.61 13.29
C ILE A 166 -9.23 13.10 13.11
N LYS A 167 -9.97 13.73 14.04
CA LYS A 167 -10.29 15.16 13.96
C LYS A 167 -9.06 15.99 14.26
N GLN A 168 -8.27 15.57 15.24
CA GLN A 168 -7.00 16.21 15.56
C GLN A 168 -5.98 15.99 14.44
N ALA A 169 -5.89 14.77 13.89
CA ALA A 169 -5.04 14.48 12.74
C ALA A 169 -5.39 15.31 11.50
N LEU A 170 -6.67 15.68 11.31
CA LEU A 170 -7.10 16.61 10.26
C LEU A 170 -6.46 18.00 10.40
N ILE A 171 -6.16 18.42 11.62
CA ILE A 171 -5.54 19.72 11.92
C ILE A 171 -4.02 19.61 11.87
N ASP A 172 -3.45 18.60 12.54
CA ASP A 172 -2.02 18.58 12.87
C ASP A 172 -1.12 17.94 11.79
N HIS A 173 -1.63 16.97 11.05
CA HIS A 173 -0.79 16.22 10.12
C HIS A 173 -0.48 17.09 8.88
N PRO A 174 0.76 17.11 8.39
CA PRO A 174 1.06 17.81 7.14
C PRO A 174 0.41 17.11 5.94
N TYR A 175 0.28 17.80 4.80
CA TYR A 175 -0.37 17.23 3.60
C TYR A 175 0.39 16.05 2.99
N ASN A 176 1.71 15.97 3.21
CA ASN A 176 2.52 14.83 2.80
C ASN A 176 2.54 13.67 3.81
N ALA A 177 1.77 13.76 4.91
CA ALA A 177 1.67 12.68 5.88
C ALA A 177 1.02 11.43 5.26
N VAL A 178 1.54 10.27 5.66
CA VAL A 178 0.95 8.97 5.35
C VAL A 178 0.50 8.29 6.63
N ALA A 179 -0.77 7.91 6.70
CA ALA A 179 -1.28 7.07 7.78
C ALA A 179 -1.32 5.61 7.35
N ASN A 180 -0.88 4.70 8.23
CA ASN A 180 -0.89 3.26 8.01
C ASN A 180 -2.01 2.61 8.84
N PHE A 181 -2.78 1.69 8.24
CA PHE A 181 -3.75 0.86 8.96
C PHE A 181 -3.72 -0.59 8.48
N SER A 182 -3.86 -1.51 9.42
CA SER A 182 -4.30 -2.88 9.11
C SER A 182 -5.73 -2.85 8.55
N GLU A 183 -6.09 -3.80 7.68
CA GLU A 183 -7.41 -3.89 7.04
C GLU A 183 -8.59 -3.80 8.03
N ASN A 184 -8.39 -4.22 9.28
CA ASN A 184 -9.42 -4.24 10.33
C ASN A 184 -9.60 -2.94 11.10
N LYS A 185 -8.75 -1.91 10.88
CA LYS A 185 -8.75 -0.68 11.69
C LYS A 185 -9.45 0.51 11.02
N LEU A 186 -9.71 0.45 9.72
CA LEU A 186 -10.51 1.50 9.06
C LEU A 186 -11.99 1.28 9.41
N PRO A 187 -12.67 2.29 9.99
CA PRO A 187 -14.07 2.14 10.39
C PRO A 187 -14.98 1.85 9.19
N ASP A 188 -16.11 1.19 9.45
CA ASP A 188 -17.16 1.03 8.44
C ASP A 188 -17.94 2.34 8.21
N VAL A 189 -18.78 2.34 7.17
CA VAL A 189 -19.58 3.49 6.73
C VAL A 189 -20.59 3.98 7.77
N THR A 190 -20.97 3.13 8.74
CA THR A 190 -21.93 3.49 9.79
C THR A 190 -21.28 4.18 10.98
N HIS A 191 -19.95 4.10 11.09
CA HIS A 191 -19.21 4.66 12.21
C HIS A 191 -19.20 6.20 12.18
N PRO A 192 -19.37 6.89 13.34
CA PRO A 192 -19.45 8.36 13.39
C PRO A 192 -18.22 9.11 12.86
N THR A 193 -17.07 8.46 12.79
CA THR A 193 -15.81 9.06 12.32
C THR A 193 -15.49 8.75 10.85
N TYR A 194 -16.31 7.95 10.16
CA TYR A 194 -16.05 7.51 8.78
C TYR A 194 -15.80 8.70 7.83
N GLU A 195 -16.62 9.74 7.89
CA GLU A 195 -16.45 10.95 7.08
C GLU A 195 -15.14 11.70 7.35
N SER A 196 -14.65 11.66 8.59
CA SER A 196 -13.36 12.28 8.93
C SER A 196 -12.21 11.50 8.27
N TYR A 197 -12.32 10.17 8.17
CA TYR A 197 -11.39 9.35 7.41
C TYR A 197 -11.47 9.60 5.90
N LEU A 198 -12.66 9.76 5.33
CA LEU A 198 -12.81 10.15 3.92
C LEU A 198 -12.18 11.51 3.66
N THR A 199 -12.40 12.47 4.57
CA THR A 199 -11.78 13.81 4.53
C THR A 199 -10.26 13.71 4.56
N TYR A 200 -9.72 12.88 5.44
CA TYR A 200 -8.28 12.65 5.52
C TYR A 200 -7.75 12.01 4.22
N ALA A 201 -8.40 10.97 3.69
CA ALA A 201 -8.01 10.30 2.45
C ALA A 201 -8.13 11.21 1.20
N ARG A 202 -8.84 12.33 1.27
CA ARG A 202 -8.87 13.33 0.19
C ARG A 202 -7.64 14.20 0.17
N GLN A 203 -7.11 14.53 1.34
CA GLN A 203 -6.05 15.53 1.52
C GLN A 203 -4.67 14.89 1.70
N ARG A 204 -4.62 13.67 2.25
CA ARG A 204 -3.41 12.94 2.64
C ARG A 204 -3.49 11.49 2.19
N LEU A 205 -2.37 10.80 2.20
CA LEU A 205 -2.30 9.40 1.81
C LEU A 205 -2.68 8.49 2.99
N ILE A 206 -3.48 7.46 2.69
CA ILE A 206 -3.72 6.34 3.59
C ILE A 206 -3.17 5.06 2.94
N ARG A 207 -2.42 4.30 3.72
CA ARG A 207 -2.00 2.94 3.42
C ARG A 207 -2.81 1.93 4.22
N ILE A 208 -3.43 1.00 3.49
CA ILE A 208 -3.98 -0.24 4.04
C ILE A 208 -3.06 -1.39 3.67
N TYR A 209 -2.90 -2.35 4.58
CA TYR A 209 -2.18 -3.60 4.33
C TYR A 209 -2.92 -4.80 4.95
N PRO A 210 -2.65 -6.03 4.46
CA PRO A 210 -3.29 -7.23 4.96
C PRO A 210 -3.00 -7.47 6.44
N PHE A 211 -3.95 -8.03 7.17
CA PHE A 211 -3.79 -8.36 8.58
C PHE A 211 -2.73 -9.44 8.79
N GLY A 212 -1.91 -9.30 9.84
CA GLY A 212 -0.74 -10.16 10.09
C GLY A 212 -1.05 -11.66 10.28
N LEU A 213 -2.31 -12.04 10.54
CA LEU A 213 -2.73 -13.45 10.59
C LEU A 213 -2.86 -14.12 9.21
N ARG A 214 -2.77 -13.36 8.12
CA ARG A 214 -2.74 -13.88 6.75
C ARG A 214 -1.35 -14.42 6.39
N THR A 215 -0.89 -15.41 7.14
CA THR A 215 0.43 -16.04 6.96
C THR A 215 0.54 -16.81 5.65
N ASP A 216 -0.59 -17.16 5.04
CA ASP A 216 -0.72 -17.75 3.70
C ASP A 216 -0.62 -16.72 2.56
N SER A 217 -0.36 -15.44 2.89
CA SER A 217 -0.35 -14.32 1.95
C SER A 217 -1.69 -14.08 1.23
N SER A 218 -2.81 -14.55 1.76
CA SER A 218 -4.13 -14.18 1.24
C SER A 218 -4.33 -12.66 1.28
N ASN A 219 -5.21 -12.13 0.43
CA ASN A 219 -5.48 -10.69 0.38
C ASN A 219 -6.80 -10.28 1.06
N LEU A 220 -6.82 -9.02 1.47
CA LEU A 220 -8.04 -8.26 1.78
C LEU A 220 -8.83 -7.94 0.51
N ASN A 221 -10.13 -7.63 0.64
CA ASN A 221 -10.92 -7.09 -0.46
C ASN A 221 -10.57 -5.60 -0.67
N PRO A 222 -9.97 -5.21 -1.81
CA PRO A 222 -9.52 -3.83 -2.01
C PRO A 222 -10.66 -2.84 -2.29
N LEU A 223 -11.81 -3.31 -2.80
CA LEU A 223 -12.93 -2.45 -3.21
C LEU A 223 -13.45 -1.58 -2.08
N ARG A 224 -13.59 -2.17 -0.88
CA ARG A 224 -14.05 -1.46 0.32
C ARG A 224 -13.20 -0.22 0.61
N PHE A 225 -11.88 -0.33 0.43
CA PHE A 225 -10.96 0.76 0.73
C PHE A 225 -10.89 1.79 -0.41
N TRP A 226 -10.94 1.34 -1.66
CA TRP A 226 -11.04 2.26 -2.80
C TRP A 226 -12.34 3.08 -2.76
N GLN A 227 -13.46 2.48 -2.32
CA GLN A 227 -14.73 3.19 -2.09
C GLN A 227 -14.63 4.24 -0.98
N ALA A 228 -13.79 4.00 0.03
CA ALA A 228 -13.44 4.98 1.05
C ALA A 228 -12.39 6.01 0.58
N GLY A 229 -11.99 5.99 -0.69
CA GLY A 229 -11.03 6.92 -1.27
C GLY A 229 -9.58 6.73 -0.84
N VAL A 230 -9.27 5.59 -0.18
CA VAL A 230 -7.92 5.15 0.15
C VAL A 230 -7.14 4.90 -1.14
N GLN A 231 -5.94 5.47 -1.23
CA GLN A 231 -5.12 5.45 -2.44
C GLN A 231 -4.19 4.25 -2.48
N THR A 232 -3.64 3.85 -1.32
CA THR A 232 -2.63 2.79 -1.25
C THR A 232 -3.17 1.57 -0.51
N VAL A 233 -3.79 0.65 -1.25
CA VAL A 233 -4.29 -0.62 -0.74
C VAL A 233 -3.28 -1.70 -1.11
N SER A 234 -2.47 -2.13 -0.15
CA SER A 234 -1.35 -3.05 -0.40
C SER A 234 -1.85 -4.47 -0.51
N LEU A 235 -1.46 -5.19 -1.56
CA LEU A 235 -1.80 -6.59 -1.79
C LEU A 235 -0.52 -7.42 -1.91
N ASN A 236 -0.62 -8.69 -1.53
CA ASN A 236 0.36 -9.74 -1.80
C ASN A 236 0.29 -10.12 -3.28
N VAL A 237 1.07 -9.45 -4.13
CA VAL A 237 1.06 -9.60 -5.59
C VAL A 237 1.40 -11.02 -6.08
N GLN A 238 2.04 -11.82 -5.25
CA GLN A 238 2.38 -13.22 -5.52
C GLN A 238 1.19 -14.18 -5.37
N HIS A 239 0.11 -13.76 -4.72
CA HIS A 239 -1.04 -14.61 -4.41
C HIS A 239 -2.12 -14.48 -5.50
N ALA A 240 -2.44 -15.55 -6.22
CA ALA A 240 -3.46 -15.52 -7.26
C ALA A 240 -4.87 -15.59 -6.63
N ASP A 241 -5.58 -14.46 -6.60
CA ASP A 241 -6.94 -14.35 -6.09
C ASP A 241 -7.74 -13.22 -6.78
N LEU A 242 -9.03 -13.13 -6.43
CA LEU A 242 -9.93 -12.09 -6.92
C LEU A 242 -9.43 -10.67 -6.59
N SER A 243 -8.72 -10.49 -5.48
CA SER A 243 -8.22 -9.18 -5.06
C SER A 243 -7.16 -8.66 -6.05
N ASN A 244 -6.24 -9.53 -6.46
CA ASN A 244 -5.27 -9.21 -7.51
C ASN A 244 -5.92 -9.13 -8.89
N ASP A 245 -6.93 -9.95 -9.22
CA ASP A 245 -7.69 -9.80 -10.47
C ASP A 245 -8.36 -8.41 -10.58
N LEU A 246 -8.97 -7.93 -9.49
CA LEU A 246 -9.58 -6.61 -9.39
C LEU A 246 -8.53 -5.49 -9.46
N ASN A 247 -7.39 -5.67 -8.81
CA ASN A 247 -6.26 -4.75 -8.87
C ASN A 247 -5.74 -4.59 -10.30
N ASP A 248 -5.48 -5.70 -10.99
CA ASP A 248 -5.04 -5.70 -12.39
C ASP A 248 -6.08 -5.05 -13.30
N ALA A 249 -7.37 -5.33 -13.10
CA ALA A 249 -8.44 -4.72 -13.87
C ALA A 249 -8.50 -3.19 -13.69
N LEU A 250 -8.43 -2.70 -12.45
CA LEU A 250 -8.46 -1.28 -12.14
C LEU A 250 -7.24 -0.55 -12.70
N PHE A 251 -6.04 -1.09 -12.48
CA PHE A 251 -4.79 -0.41 -12.84
C PHE A 251 -4.40 -0.58 -14.30
N LYS A 252 -5.02 -1.50 -15.07
CA LYS A 252 -4.96 -1.49 -16.55
C LYS A 252 -5.59 -0.25 -17.16
N LEU A 253 -6.50 0.42 -16.45
CA LEU A 253 -7.05 1.71 -16.87
C LEU A 253 -5.94 2.78 -16.89
N ASN A 254 -6.24 3.93 -17.50
CA ASN A 254 -5.31 5.06 -17.61
C ASN A 254 -3.93 4.68 -18.19
N GLY A 255 -3.93 3.77 -19.18
CA GLY A 255 -2.70 3.36 -19.88
C GLY A 255 -1.75 2.52 -19.04
N ASN A 256 -2.27 1.73 -18.08
CA ASN A 256 -1.47 0.87 -17.20
C ASN A 256 -0.38 1.64 -16.41
N CYS A 257 -0.67 2.89 -16.07
CA CYS A 257 0.36 3.80 -15.56
C CYS A 257 0.54 3.72 -14.03
N GLY A 258 -0.28 2.91 -13.34
CA GLY A 258 -0.25 2.72 -11.88
C GLY A 258 -0.97 3.81 -11.07
N TYR A 259 -1.54 4.82 -11.72
CA TYR A 259 -2.27 5.91 -11.07
C TYR A 259 -3.64 6.10 -11.72
N ILE A 260 -4.71 5.92 -10.94
CA ILE A 260 -6.09 6.14 -11.39
C ILE A 260 -6.66 7.35 -10.65
N LEU A 261 -7.18 8.33 -11.39
CA LEU A 261 -7.81 9.50 -10.78
C LEU A 261 -9.08 9.06 -10.05
N LYS A 262 -9.18 9.41 -8.77
CA LYS A 262 -10.40 9.17 -7.99
C LYS A 262 -11.62 9.84 -8.64
N PRO A 263 -12.81 9.20 -8.60
CA PRO A 263 -14.05 9.85 -8.98
C PRO A 263 -14.25 11.20 -8.28
N ALA A 264 -14.91 12.15 -8.96
CA ALA A 264 -15.15 13.50 -8.45
C ALA A 264 -15.77 13.51 -7.05
N VAL A 265 -16.71 12.59 -6.76
CA VAL A 265 -17.35 12.46 -5.44
C VAL A 265 -16.34 12.21 -4.31
N LEU A 266 -15.28 11.43 -4.57
CA LEU A 266 -14.19 11.15 -3.62
C LEU A 266 -13.10 12.23 -3.61
N ARG A 267 -13.24 13.28 -4.42
CA ARG A 267 -12.32 14.45 -4.48
C ARG A 267 -12.97 15.76 -4.03
N GLU A 268 -14.30 15.90 -4.15
CA GLU A 268 -15.02 17.17 -3.96
C GLU A 268 -15.82 17.27 -2.65
N GLY A 269 -16.31 16.17 -2.06
CA GLY A 269 -16.58 16.11 -0.60
C GLY A 269 -18.04 15.99 -0.23
N SER A 270 -18.85 15.59 -1.19
CA SER A 270 -20.30 15.53 -1.07
C SER A 270 -20.82 14.15 -0.68
N PHE A 271 -20.05 13.32 0.04
CA PHE A 271 -20.41 11.91 0.28
C PHE A 271 -21.71 11.78 1.10
N LEU A 272 -22.02 12.72 2.01
CA LEU A 272 -23.22 12.62 2.86
C LEU A 272 -24.22 13.80 2.80
N HIS A 273 -23.95 14.89 2.08
CA HIS A 273 -24.96 15.94 1.94
C HIS A 273 -25.93 15.66 0.80
N LYS A 274 -26.87 14.73 1.01
CA LYS A 274 -28.16 14.55 0.30
C LYS A 274 -28.14 14.50 -1.24
N LYS A 275 -26.97 14.48 -1.89
CA LYS A 275 -26.79 14.63 -3.35
C LYS A 275 -26.21 13.40 -4.03
N VAL A 276 -25.97 12.28 -3.33
CA VAL A 276 -25.63 11.00 -3.99
C VAL A 276 -26.76 10.58 -4.96
N GLN A 277 -28.01 10.98 -4.69
CA GLN A 277 -29.15 10.77 -5.59
C GLN A 277 -29.03 11.48 -6.96
N ASN A 278 -28.19 12.51 -7.10
CA ASN A 278 -28.10 13.29 -8.34
C ASN A 278 -26.90 12.94 -9.23
N TRP A 279 -25.99 12.06 -8.78
CA TRP A 279 -24.78 11.70 -9.53
C TRP A 279 -24.83 10.30 -10.13
N SER A 280 -25.78 9.46 -9.69
CA SER A 280 -26.01 8.13 -10.26
C SER A 280 -26.88 8.23 -11.51
N LYS A 281 -26.26 8.41 -12.67
CA LYS A 281 -26.91 7.94 -13.90
C LYS A 281 -27.03 6.42 -13.79
N ARG A 282 -28.17 5.93 -13.31
CA ARG A 282 -28.49 4.50 -13.29
C ARG A 282 -28.30 3.96 -14.71
N THR A 283 -27.34 3.06 -14.85
CA THR A 283 -27.01 2.45 -16.13
C THR A 283 -27.43 0.99 -16.09
N ILE A 284 -28.10 0.51 -17.13
CA ILE A 284 -28.49 -0.89 -17.26
C ILE A 284 -27.48 -1.59 -18.15
N LEU A 285 -26.71 -2.52 -17.58
CA LEU A 285 -25.78 -3.36 -18.31
C LEU A 285 -26.45 -4.70 -18.63
N ARG A 286 -26.53 -5.07 -19.91
CA ARG A 286 -27.01 -6.39 -20.37
C ARG A 286 -25.86 -7.13 -21.04
N ILE A 287 -25.50 -8.29 -20.49
CA ILE A 287 -24.43 -9.15 -21.02
C ILE A 287 -25.06 -10.48 -21.42
N GLN A 288 -24.85 -10.88 -22.67
CA GLN A 288 -25.24 -12.18 -23.18
C GLN A 288 -23.98 -13.00 -23.48
N ILE A 289 -23.81 -14.12 -22.79
CA ILE A 289 -22.75 -15.08 -23.08
C ILE A 289 -23.19 -15.93 -24.27
N ILE A 290 -22.51 -15.80 -25.40
CA ILE A 290 -22.84 -16.51 -26.63
C ILE A 290 -22.01 -17.78 -26.79
N SER A 291 -20.68 -17.66 -26.70
CA SER A 291 -19.73 -18.77 -26.86
C SER A 291 -18.37 -18.43 -26.26
N ALA A 292 -17.51 -19.43 -26.10
CA ALA A 292 -16.10 -19.28 -25.72
C ALA A 292 -15.21 -20.06 -26.69
N GLN A 293 -14.00 -19.59 -26.95
CA GLN A 293 -13.06 -20.22 -27.89
C GLN A 293 -11.71 -20.48 -27.21
N TYR A 294 -11.05 -21.57 -27.60
CA TYR A 294 -9.68 -21.89 -27.17
C TYR A 294 -9.48 -21.90 -25.65
N LEU A 295 -10.48 -22.37 -24.89
CA LEU A 295 -10.40 -22.44 -23.44
C LEU A 295 -9.19 -23.28 -22.99
N PRO A 296 -8.32 -22.74 -22.13
CA PRO A 296 -7.15 -23.45 -21.65
C PRO A 296 -7.56 -24.61 -20.74
N ARG A 297 -6.71 -25.64 -20.66
CA ARG A 297 -6.91 -26.75 -19.74
C ARG A 297 -6.46 -26.35 -18.33
N PRO A 298 -7.30 -26.50 -17.29
CA PRO A 298 -6.92 -26.17 -15.93
C PRO A 298 -5.89 -27.15 -15.34
N LYS A 299 -5.81 -28.38 -15.86
CA LYS A 299 -4.84 -29.41 -15.44
C LYS A 299 -4.25 -30.12 -16.67
N ALA A 300 -3.07 -30.72 -16.51
CA ALA A 300 -2.49 -31.66 -17.48
C ALA A 300 -3.20 -33.04 -17.42
N ASP A 301 -4.51 -33.02 -17.31
CA ASP A 301 -5.35 -34.22 -17.37
C ASP A 301 -5.76 -34.46 -18.83
N ASN A 302 -6.04 -35.72 -19.18
CA ASN A 302 -6.45 -36.12 -20.52
C ASN A 302 -7.95 -35.93 -20.77
N ASP A 303 -8.72 -35.61 -19.72
CA ASP A 303 -10.16 -35.40 -19.82
C ASP A 303 -10.53 -34.06 -20.47
N ILE A 304 -11.63 -34.08 -21.23
CA ILE A 304 -12.19 -32.88 -21.87
C ILE A 304 -12.94 -32.08 -20.81
N ILE A 305 -12.73 -30.76 -20.78
CA ILE A 305 -13.36 -29.88 -19.78
C ILE A 305 -14.87 -29.70 -20.00
N ASP A 306 -15.57 -29.45 -18.89
CA ASP A 306 -16.98 -29.05 -18.82
C ASP A 306 -17.10 -27.55 -18.47
N PRO A 307 -16.87 -26.61 -19.41
CA PRO A 307 -16.79 -25.21 -19.08
C PRO A 307 -18.16 -24.60 -18.75
N TYR A 308 -18.14 -23.63 -17.85
CA TYR A 308 -19.20 -22.66 -17.61
C TYR A 308 -18.59 -21.25 -17.51
N VAL A 309 -19.43 -20.22 -17.61
CA VAL A 309 -19.00 -18.84 -17.41
C VAL A 309 -19.65 -18.28 -16.15
N LEU A 310 -18.83 -17.69 -15.28
CA LEU A 310 -19.27 -16.90 -14.14
C LEU A 310 -19.19 -15.42 -14.52
N LEU A 311 -20.28 -14.69 -14.35
CA LEU A 311 -20.35 -13.25 -14.55
C LEU A 311 -20.58 -12.59 -13.19
N GLN A 312 -19.72 -11.64 -12.82
CA GLN A 312 -19.82 -10.90 -11.56
C GLN A 312 -19.67 -9.40 -11.82
N VAL A 313 -20.48 -8.61 -11.12
CA VAL A 313 -20.35 -7.15 -11.04
C VAL A 313 -19.86 -6.84 -9.64
N HIS A 314 -18.76 -6.09 -9.57
CA HIS A 314 -18.13 -5.67 -8.33
C HIS A 314 -18.17 -4.15 -8.24
N GLY A 315 -18.68 -3.63 -7.14
CA GLY A 315 -18.88 -2.20 -6.94
C GLY A 315 -19.41 -1.92 -5.54
N LEU A 316 -20.28 -0.92 -5.40
CA LEU A 316 -21.03 -0.73 -4.16
C LEU A 316 -21.84 -2.00 -3.84
N ASP A 317 -22.15 -2.23 -2.57
CA ASP A 317 -22.90 -3.42 -2.14
C ASP A 317 -24.26 -3.52 -2.85
N CYS A 318 -24.90 -2.38 -3.14
CA CYS A 318 -26.16 -2.32 -3.89
C CYS A 318 -26.03 -2.63 -5.38
N ASP A 319 -24.83 -2.54 -5.96
CA ASP A 319 -24.55 -2.83 -7.37
C ASP A 319 -23.96 -4.23 -7.58
N SER A 320 -23.42 -4.83 -6.50
CA SER A 320 -22.72 -6.10 -6.57
C SER A 320 -23.68 -7.26 -6.81
N THR A 321 -23.42 -8.05 -7.86
CA THR A 321 -24.28 -9.17 -8.26
C THR A 321 -23.49 -10.21 -9.05
N GLY A 322 -24.04 -11.40 -9.23
CA GLY A 322 -23.41 -12.41 -10.06
C GLY A 322 -24.38 -13.47 -10.56
N CYS A 323 -24.05 -14.06 -11.70
CA CYS A 323 -24.77 -15.18 -12.29
C CYS A 323 -23.80 -16.14 -12.98
N ARG A 324 -24.24 -17.37 -13.23
CA ARG A 324 -23.45 -18.36 -13.97
C ARG A 324 -24.28 -18.97 -15.09
N THR A 325 -23.62 -19.36 -16.16
CA THR A 325 -24.25 -20.17 -17.21
C THR A 325 -24.39 -21.63 -16.75
N ASN A 326 -25.17 -22.42 -17.47
CA ASN A 326 -25.02 -23.87 -17.42
C ASN A 326 -23.63 -24.26 -17.93
N TYR A 327 -23.12 -25.41 -17.51
CA TYR A 327 -21.92 -25.99 -18.08
C TYR A 327 -22.22 -26.66 -19.43
N ILE A 328 -21.22 -26.75 -20.29
CA ILE A 328 -21.31 -27.51 -21.56
C ILE A 328 -20.43 -28.74 -21.44
N LYS A 329 -21.02 -29.92 -21.57
CA LYS A 329 -20.31 -31.19 -21.36
C LYS A 329 -19.27 -31.46 -22.46
N ASN A 330 -18.08 -31.91 -22.08
CA ASN A 330 -16.98 -32.34 -22.93
C ASN A 330 -16.69 -31.36 -24.08
N ASN A 331 -16.66 -30.06 -23.80
CA ASN A 331 -16.50 -29.03 -24.81
C ASN A 331 -15.34 -28.09 -24.47
N GLY A 332 -14.16 -28.46 -24.96
CA GLY A 332 -12.92 -27.71 -24.83
C GLY A 332 -11.82 -28.43 -25.60
N LYS A 333 -10.60 -27.92 -25.57
CA LYS A 333 -9.50 -28.51 -26.35
C LYS A 333 -9.20 -29.95 -25.88
N LYS A 334 -9.12 -30.89 -26.83
CA LYS A 334 -8.64 -32.28 -26.63
C LYS A 334 -7.13 -32.37 -26.43
#